data_AF-A0A3D3Q8Y0-F1
#
_entry.id   AF-A0A3D3Q8Y0-F1
#
_cell.length_a   1.000
_cell.length_b   1.000
_cell.length_c   1.000
_cell.angle_alpha   90.00
_cell.angle_beta   90.00
_cell.angle_gamma   90.00
#
_symmetry.space_group_name_H-M   'P 1'
#
loop_
_entity.id
_entity.type
_entity.pdbx_description
1 polymer ?
#
loop_
_entity_poly.entity_id
_entity_poly.type
_entity_poly.pdbx_seq_one_letter_code
_entity_poly.pdbx_strand_id
1 'polypeptide(L)'
;VNGDDPEACIRVARLAFEYRQAFKKDVVIDLVCYRRRGHNEGDDPSYTQPLMYDLIEQKRSVRKLYTESLIGRGDITVEEAEQVLRDYQQQLERVFTEVREASSQPSEWTTVPEYPEKHGQEETSTAIPVEVLKRIADAYTTAPDGFTVHPKVLPQLQRRAASIMEGPIDWGTGEILAFGSLLMDGRPVRLSGQDSRRGTFVQRFATIIDRINGDEWTPLANLTEEQAQFYIYDS
;
A
#
# COMPACT_ATOMS: atom_id res chain seq x y z
N VAL A 1 9.19 16.46 18.59
CA VAL A 1 9.32 15.93 19.97
C VAL A 1 10.79 15.69 20.27
N ASN A 2 11.26 16.01 21.47
CA ASN A 2 12.66 15.84 21.85
C ASN A 2 12.96 14.36 22.13
N GLY A 3 13.93 13.78 21.41
CA GLY A 3 14.35 12.39 21.55
C GLY A 3 15.02 12.06 22.89
N ASP A 4 15.46 13.07 23.66
CA ASP A 4 15.98 12.89 25.01
C ASP A 4 14.85 12.69 26.06
N ASP A 5 13.57 12.82 25.68
CA ASP A 5 12.39 12.53 26.52
C ASP A 5 11.57 11.35 25.92
N PRO A 6 11.87 10.10 26.33
CA PRO A 6 11.19 8.92 25.82
C PRO A 6 9.68 8.89 26.11
N GLU A 7 9.24 9.43 27.25
CA GLU A 7 7.82 9.46 27.60
C GLU A 7 7.05 10.41 26.68
N ALA A 8 7.60 11.59 26.38
CA ALA A 8 7.01 12.51 25.42
C ALA A 8 6.95 11.89 24.02
N CYS A 9 7.99 11.16 23.61
CA CYS A 9 8.00 10.45 22.33
C CYS A 9 6.85 9.44 22.23
N ILE A 10 6.63 8.63 23.27
CA ILE A 10 5.52 7.68 23.33
C ILE A 10 4.16 8.39 23.33
N ARG A 11 4.02 9.48 24.08
CA ARG A 11 2.78 10.29 24.08
C ARG A 11 2.46 10.83 22.68
N VAL A 12 3.44 11.38 21.99
CA VAL A 12 3.27 11.91 20.62
C VAL A 12 3.00 10.78 19.62
N ALA A 13 3.62 9.61 19.77
CA ALA A 13 3.32 8.45 18.94
C ALA A 13 1.87 7.97 19.08
N ARG A 14 1.35 7.90 20.32
CA ARG A 14 -0.06 7.59 20.58
C ARG A 14 -1.00 8.62 19.95
N LEU A 15 -0.69 9.90 20.12
CA LEU A 15 -1.47 10.99 19.51
C LEU A 15 -1.49 10.92 17.97
N ALA A 16 -0.33 10.65 17.35
CA ALA A 16 -0.24 10.50 15.90
C ALA A 16 -1.08 9.30 15.41
N PHE A 17 -1.03 8.18 16.14
CA PHE A 17 -1.87 7.02 15.84
C PHE A 17 -3.36 7.35 15.96
N GLU A 18 -3.79 8.02 17.04
CA GLU A 18 -5.16 8.47 17.24
C GLU A 18 -5.61 9.43 16.14
N TYR A 19 -4.78 10.39 15.74
CA TYR A 19 -5.04 11.30 14.62
C TYR A 19 -5.25 10.52 13.32
N ARG A 20 -4.35 9.59 12.98
CA ARG A 20 -4.48 8.75 11.79
C ARG A 20 -5.78 7.93 11.84
N GLN A 21 -6.13 7.40 13.00
CA GLN A 21 -7.36 6.62 13.17
C GLN A 21 -8.62 7.46 13.06
N ALA A 22 -8.64 8.67 13.62
CA ALA A 22 -9.79 9.57 13.60
C ALA A 22 -10.02 10.21 12.24
N PHE A 23 -8.94 10.67 11.59
CA PHE A 23 -9.04 11.51 10.39
C PHE A 23 -8.66 10.81 9.08
N LYS A 24 -8.07 9.60 9.15
CA LYS A 24 -7.61 8.83 7.98
C LYS A 24 -6.66 9.62 7.07
N LYS A 25 -5.83 10.47 7.68
CA LYS A 25 -4.82 11.29 7.02
C LYS A 25 -3.44 11.01 7.57
N ASP A 26 -2.44 11.30 6.75
CA ASP A 26 -1.03 11.20 7.11
C ASP A 26 -0.68 12.18 8.23
N VAL A 27 0.29 11.79 9.05
CA VAL A 27 0.79 12.53 10.20
C VAL A 27 2.30 12.34 10.29
N VAL A 28 3.01 13.39 10.68
CA VAL A 28 4.47 13.40 10.78
C VAL A 28 4.86 13.60 12.23
N ILE A 29 5.79 12.78 12.73
CA ILE A 29 6.46 12.98 14.01
C ILE A 29 7.89 13.41 13.71
N ASP A 30 8.18 14.69 13.94
CA ASP A 30 9.56 15.18 13.93
C ASP A 30 10.24 14.78 15.23
N LEU A 31 11.01 13.68 15.21
CA LEU A 31 11.79 13.19 16.34
C LEU A 31 13.17 13.84 16.32
N VAL A 32 13.32 14.93 17.07
CA VAL A 32 14.57 15.69 17.14
C VAL A 32 15.54 14.94 18.04
N CYS A 33 16.55 14.32 17.44
CA CYS A 33 17.61 13.58 18.12
C CYS A 33 18.99 13.97 17.60
N TYR A 34 20.02 13.20 17.94
CA TYR A 34 21.39 13.40 17.48
C TYR A 34 22.00 12.09 17.01
N ARG A 35 23.01 12.17 16.13
CA ARG A 35 23.76 11.01 15.65
C ARG A 35 25.06 10.89 16.43
N ARG A 36 25.22 9.83 17.23
CA ARG A 36 26.39 9.68 18.12
C ARG A 36 27.70 9.43 17.37
N ARG A 37 27.65 8.79 16.21
CA ARG A 37 28.81 8.50 15.33
C ARG A 37 28.72 9.32 14.04
N GLY A 38 29.71 9.18 13.16
CA GLY A 38 29.69 9.74 11.81
C GLY A 38 28.54 9.21 10.96
N HIS A 39 28.54 9.51 9.65
CA HIS A 39 27.51 8.98 8.76
C HIS A 39 27.52 7.46 8.72
N ASN A 40 28.71 6.89 8.87
CA ASN A 40 28.95 5.50 9.20
C ASN A 40 29.95 5.43 10.38
N GLU A 41 30.21 4.22 10.88
CA GLU A 41 31.03 4.00 12.06
C GLU A 41 32.53 4.29 11.87
N GLY A 42 33.02 4.30 10.63
CA GLY A 42 34.42 4.60 10.30
C GLY A 42 34.66 6.06 9.89
N ASP A 43 33.60 6.85 9.79
CA ASP A 43 33.64 8.27 9.43
C ASP A 43 33.88 9.14 10.67
N ASP A 44 34.77 10.13 10.53
CA ASP A 44 35.06 11.13 11.57
C ASP A 44 34.29 12.42 11.27
N PRO A 45 33.17 12.66 11.96
CA PRO A 45 32.30 13.79 11.65
C PRO A 45 32.82 15.13 12.18
N SER A 46 33.86 15.12 13.04
CA SER A 46 34.46 16.35 13.58
C SER A 46 35.08 17.22 12.49
N TYR A 47 35.45 16.62 11.35
CA TYR A 47 36.04 17.35 10.21
C TYR A 47 35.09 18.36 9.59
N THR A 48 33.78 18.13 9.69
CA THR A 48 32.76 19.00 9.09
C THR A 48 31.82 19.63 10.11
N GLN A 49 31.62 19.00 11.27
CA GLN A 49 30.69 19.47 12.31
C GLN A 49 31.30 19.46 13.72
N PRO A 50 32.45 20.12 13.95
CA PRO A 50 33.20 20.00 15.20
C PRO A 50 32.41 20.45 16.43
N LEU A 51 31.81 21.65 16.39
CA LEU A 51 31.06 22.19 17.54
C LEU A 51 29.86 21.32 17.95
N MET A 52 29.19 20.71 16.95
CA MET A 52 28.07 19.81 17.23
C MET A 52 28.56 18.53 17.90
N TYR A 53 29.68 17.97 17.45
CA TYR A 53 30.23 16.75 18.04
C TYR A 53 30.89 17.00 19.41
N ASP A 54 31.47 18.17 19.66
CA ASP A 54 31.93 18.58 20.99
C ASP A 54 30.78 18.51 22.02
N LEU A 55 29.59 19.01 21.65
CA LEU A 55 28.39 18.93 22.48
C LEU A 55 27.85 17.50 22.61
N ILE A 56 27.85 16.73 21.53
CA ILE A 56 27.38 15.34 21.52
C ILE A 56 28.28 14.46 22.40
N GLU A 57 29.60 14.64 22.37
CA GLU A 57 30.55 13.87 23.18
C GLU A 57 30.32 14.09 24.68
N GLN A 58 30.08 15.33 25.08
CA GLN A 58 29.76 15.72 26.46
C GLN A 58 28.38 15.24 26.92
N LYS A 59 27.47 14.93 25.99
CA LYS A 59 26.14 14.40 26.33
C LYS A 59 26.21 12.95 26.80
N ARG A 60 25.53 12.69 27.91
CA ARG A 60 25.13 11.33 28.34
C ARG A 60 24.08 10.79 27.37
N SER A 61 24.07 9.47 27.16
CA SER A 61 23.07 8.83 26.29
C SER A 61 21.65 8.98 26.84
N VAL A 62 20.66 8.97 25.94
CA VAL A 62 19.22 9.00 26.29
C VAL A 62 18.89 7.94 27.35
N ARG A 63 19.40 6.72 27.19
CA ARG A 63 19.24 5.64 28.18
C ARG A 63 19.69 6.08 29.57
N LYS A 64 20.91 6.62 29.69
CA LYS A 64 21.46 7.04 30.98
C LYS A 64 20.66 8.18 31.59
N LEU A 65 20.30 9.19 30.79
CA LEU A 65 19.48 10.32 31.24
C LEU A 65 18.12 9.86 31.78
N TYR A 66 17.45 8.95 31.06
CA TYR A 66 16.14 8.46 31.46
C TYR A 66 16.21 7.55 32.69
N THR A 67 17.21 6.66 32.77
CA THR A 67 17.44 5.84 33.97
C THR A 67 17.69 6.69 35.22
N GLU A 68 18.55 7.71 35.12
CA GLU A 68 18.80 8.64 36.25
C GLU A 68 17.53 9.41 36.64
N SER A 69 16.71 9.81 35.67
CA SER A 69 15.42 10.45 35.94
C SER A 69 14.45 9.52 36.68
N LEU A 70 14.35 8.25 36.28
CA LEU A 70 13.48 7.27 36.93
C LEU A 70 13.91 7.02 38.38
N ILE A 71 15.21 6.86 38.63
CA ILE A 71 15.77 6.70 39.98
C ILE A 71 15.53 7.97 40.80
N GLY A 72 15.76 9.15 40.22
CA GLY A 72 15.55 10.44 40.90
C GLY A 72 14.10 10.70 41.28
N ARG A 73 13.13 10.16 40.53
CA ARG A 73 11.70 10.19 40.86
C ARG A 73 11.27 9.08 41.83
N GLY A 74 12.12 8.08 42.05
CA GLY A 74 11.81 6.90 42.87
C GLY A 74 10.94 5.87 42.15
N ASP A 75 10.85 5.93 40.82
CA ASP A 75 10.05 4.97 40.02
C ASP A 75 10.71 3.59 39.94
N ILE A 76 12.05 3.55 40.04
CA ILE A 76 12.88 2.34 40.08
C ILE A 76 14.05 2.54 41.03
N THR A 77 14.64 1.43 41.50
CA THR A 77 15.90 1.46 42.26
C THR A 77 17.13 1.36 41.35
N VAL A 78 18.30 1.63 41.91
CA VAL A 78 19.58 1.46 41.20
C VAL A 78 19.80 -0.02 40.84
N GLU A 79 19.47 -0.92 41.75
CA GLU A 79 19.61 -2.37 41.58
C GLU A 79 18.73 -2.88 40.44
N GLU A 80 17.49 -2.39 40.33
CA GLU A 80 16.57 -2.71 39.24
C GLU A 80 17.11 -2.21 37.90
N ALA A 81 17.63 -0.98 37.85
CA ALA A 81 18.21 -0.42 36.63
C ALA A 81 19.44 -1.21 36.15
N GLU A 82 20.30 -1.66 37.07
CA GLU A 82 21.43 -2.52 36.73
C GLU A 82 21.01 -3.91 36.30
N GLN A 83 19.97 -4.47 36.92
CA GLN A 83 19.43 -5.78 36.55
C GLN A 83 18.94 -5.79 35.10
N VAL A 84 18.17 -4.77 34.70
CA VAL A 84 17.70 -4.64 33.31
C VAL A 84 18.86 -4.58 32.31
N LEU A 85 19.97 -3.91 32.66
CA LEU A 85 21.15 -3.85 31.80
C LEU A 85 21.83 -5.22 31.68
N ARG A 86 21.97 -5.95 32.80
CA ARG A 86 22.54 -7.31 32.80
C ARG A 86 21.70 -8.27 31.98
N ASP A 87 20.38 -8.23 32.14
CA ASP A 87 19.45 -9.08 31.41
C ASP A 87 19.54 -8.83 29.90
N TYR A 88 19.62 -7.56 29.49
CA TYR A 88 19.80 -7.19 28.08
C TYR A 88 21.12 -7.71 27.50
N GLN A 89 22.24 -7.60 28.24
CA GLN A 89 23.54 -8.13 27.80
C GLN A 89 23.51 -9.66 27.66
N GLN A 90 22.92 -10.36 28.64
CA GLN A 90 22.77 -11.82 28.58
C GLN A 90 21.90 -12.25 27.39
N GLN A 91 20.83 -11.51 27.08
CA GLN A 91 20.03 -11.77 25.90
C GLN A 91 20.83 -11.62 24.60
N LEU A 92 21.64 -10.56 24.47
CA LEU A 92 22.51 -10.37 23.30
C LEU A 92 23.55 -11.50 23.16
N GLU A 93 24.20 -11.89 24.26
CA GLU A 93 25.18 -12.99 24.27
C GLU A 93 24.54 -14.33 23.91
N ARG A 94 23.35 -14.59 24.44
CA ARG A 94 22.56 -15.78 24.12
C ARG A 94 22.21 -15.82 22.63
N VAL A 95 21.64 -14.75 22.08
CA VAL A 95 21.28 -14.69 20.66
C VAL A 95 22.51 -14.83 19.78
N PHE A 96 23.64 -14.21 20.14
CA PHE A 96 24.90 -14.35 19.40
C PHE A 96 25.38 -15.82 19.38
N THR A 97 25.30 -16.49 20.53
CA THR A 97 25.69 -17.90 20.66
C THR A 97 24.75 -18.80 19.86
N GLU A 98 23.44 -18.62 19.99
CA GLU A 98 22.42 -19.37 19.25
C GLU A 98 22.60 -19.23 17.73
N VAL A 99 22.86 -18.01 17.22
CA VAL A 99 23.11 -17.78 15.79
C VAL A 99 24.44 -18.39 15.33
N ARG A 100 25.48 -18.36 16.18
CA ARG A 100 26.78 -18.97 15.87
C ARG A 100 26.71 -20.49 15.83
N GLU A 101 25.90 -21.10 16.69
CA GLU A 101 25.71 -22.55 16.79
C GLU A 101 24.64 -23.07 15.82
N ALA A 102 23.76 -22.20 15.32
CA ALA A 102 22.76 -22.54 14.32
C ALA A 102 23.43 -23.03 13.03
N SER A 103 23.21 -24.30 12.71
CA SER A 103 23.65 -24.94 11.45
C SER A 103 22.62 -24.80 10.33
N SER A 104 21.41 -24.34 10.64
CA SER A 104 20.33 -24.06 9.70
C SER A 104 20.10 -22.56 9.59
N GLN A 105 19.98 -22.07 8.35
CA GLN A 105 19.40 -20.75 8.09
C GLN A 105 17.97 -20.72 8.68
N PRO A 106 17.55 -19.65 9.36
CA PRO A 106 16.14 -19.43 9.63
C PRO A 106 15.35 -19.58 8.33
N SER A 107 14.13 -20.13 8.38
CA SER A 107 13.23 -20.10 7.22
C SER A 107 13.19 -18.66 6.73
N GLU A 108 13.47 -18.42 5.44
CA GLU A 108 13.45 -17.07 4.89
C GLU A 108 12.17 -16.36 5.35
N TRP A 109 12.33 -15.26 6.09
CA TRP A 109 11.20 -14.41 6.40
C TRP A 109 10.89 -13.65 5.12
N THR A 110 10.14 -14.31 4.23
CA THR A 110 9.83 -13.77 2.91
C THR A 110 8.75 -12.71 3.09
N THR A 111 9.19 -11.44 3.09
CA THR A 111 8.27 -10.28 2.96
C THR A 111 7.74 -10.15 1.53
N VAL A 112 8.35 -10.88 0.59
CA VAL A 112 7.88 -11.00 -0.79
C VAL A 112 6.82 -12.11 -0.82
N PRO A 113 5.59 -11.84 -1.28
CA PRO A 113 4.63 -12.90 -1.54
C PRO A 113 5.26 -13.94 -2.44
N GLU A 114 5.14 -15.21 -2.07
CA GLU A 114 5.52 -16.32 -2.94
C GLU A 114 4.71 -16.17 -4.24
N TYR A 115 5.38 -15.74 -5.31
CA TYR A 115 4.76 -15.70 -6.62
C TYR A 115 4.61 -17.16 -7.05
N PRO A 116 3.39 -17.64 -7.32
CA PRO A 116 3.20 -19.01 -7.78
C PRO A 116 4.10 -19.24 -9.00
N GLU A 117 4.69 -20.43 -9.08
CA GLU A 117 5.47 -20.82 -10.25
C GLU A 117 4.64 -20.51 -11.50
N LYS A 118 5.24 -19.77 -12.43
CA LYS A 118 4.63 -19.60 -13.75
C LYS A 118 4.63 -20.98 -14.37
N HIS A 119 3.51 -21.69 -14.29
CA HIS A 119 3.30 -22.90 -15.06
C HIS A 119 3.74 -22.58 -16.50
N GLY A 120 4.53 -23.48 -17.09
CA GLY A 120 5.00 -23.34 -18.46
C GLY A 120 3.83 -23.17 -19.44
N GLN A 121 4.10 -23.09 -20.74
CA GLN A 121 3.10 -22.98 -21.81
C GLN A 121 2.13 -24.17 -21.92
N GLU A 122 1.54 -24.65 -20.83
CA GLU A 122 0.32 -25.43 -20.88
C GLU A 122 -0.77 -24.52 -21.45
N GLU A 123 -1.54 -25.04 -22.40
CA GLU A 123 -2.63 -24.34 -23.06
C GLU A 123 -3.68 -23.91 -22.03
N THR A 124 -3.50 -22.74 -21.44
CA THR A 124 -4.48 -22.15 -20.53
C THR A 124 -5.69 -21.78 -21.36
N SER A 125 -6.79 -22.51 -21.19
CA SER A 125 -8.07 -22.16 -21.81
C SER A 125 -8.53 -20.80 -21.28
N THR A 126 -8.54 -19.80 -22.16
CA THR A 126 -8.98 -18.43 -21.87
C THR A 126 -10.28 -18.08 -22.62
N ALA A 127 -10.86 -19.06 -23.31
CA ALA A 127 -12.14 -18.90 -23.98
C ALA A 127 -13.26 -18.70 -22.94
N ILE A 128 -14.19 -17.80 -23.25
CA ILE A 128 -15.33 -17.49 -22.38
C ILE A 128 -16.65 -17.92 -23.03
N PRO A 129 -17.64 -18.35 -22.24
CA PRO A 129 -18.97 -18.68 -22.75
C PRO A 129 -19.66 -17.46 -23.42
N VAL A 130 -20.56 -17.73 -24.36
CA VAL A 130 -21.33 -16.69 -25.07
C VAL A 130 -22.22 -15.90 -24.10
N GLU A 131 -22.65 -16.53 -23.01
CA GLU A 131 -23.43 -15.91 -21.94
C GLU A 131 -22.65 -14.79 -21.25
N VAL A 132 -21.33 -14.97 -21.07
CA VAL A 132 -20.43 -13.95 -20.52
C VAL A 132 -20.31 -12.78 -21.50
N LEU A 133 -20.11 -13.07 -22.79
CA LEU A 133 -20.10 -12.03 -23.84
C LEU A 133 -21.39 -11.20 -23.82
N LYS A 134 -22.54 -11.88 -23.82
CA LYS A 134 -23.85 -11.24 -23.80
C LYS A 134 -24.05 -10.39 -22.55
N ARG A 135 -23.67 -10.89 -21.37
CA ARG A 135 -23.79 -10.14 -20.12
C ARG A 135 -22.98 -8.85 -20.14
N ILE A 136 -21.77 -8.90 -20.68
CA ILE A 136 -20.92 -7.71 -20.84
C ILE A 136 -21.51 -6.76 -21.90
N ALA A 137 -22.04 -7.28 -23.01
CA ALA A 137 -22.69 -6.45 -24.03
C ALA A 137 -23.92 -5.69 -23.47
N ASP A 138 -24.80 -6.40 -22.77
CA ASP A 138 -26.01 -5.84 -22.15
C ASP A 138 -25.65 -4.76 -21.12
N ALA A 139 -24.54 -4.92 -20.40
CA ALA A 139 -24.08 -3.92 -19.44
C ALA A 139 -23.72 -2.58 -20.09
N TYR A 140 -23.33 -2.54 -21.37
CA TYR A 140 -23.00 -1.29 -22.06
C TYR A 140 -24.22 -0.56 -22.66
N THR A 141 -25.38 -1.21 -22.69
CA THR A 141 -26.65 -0.61 -23.17
C THR A 141 -27.67 -0.38 -22.06
N THR A 142 -27.39 -0.87 -20.85
CA THR A 142 -28.26 -0.74 -19.68
C THR A 142 -27.75 0.35 -18.73
N ALA A 143 -27.83 1.61 -19.17
CA ALA A 143 -27.52 2.74 -18.30
C ALA A 143 -28.54 2.83 -17.15
N PRO A 144 -28.14 3.32 -15.95
CA PRO A 144 -29.07 3.50 -14.83
C PRO A 144 -30.23 4.42 -15.17
N ASP A 145 -31.38 4.22 -14.52
CA ASP A 145 -32.54 5.08 -14.69
C ASP A 145 -32.18 6.54 -14.38
N GLY A 146 -32.54 7.45 -15.29
CA GLY A 146 -32.22 8.87 -15.18
C GLY A 146 -30.82 9.26 -15.66
N PHE A 147 -29.96 8.31 -16.05
CA PHE A 147 -28.62 8.61 -16.56
C PHE A 147 -28.66 9.13 -18.00
N THR A 148 -28.07 10.31 -18.23
CA THR A 148 -28.00 10.98 -19.53
C THR A 148 -26.62 10.78 -20.16
N VAL A 149 -26.49 9.73 -20.98
CA VAL A 149 -25.26 9.48 -21.75
C VAL A 149 -25.00 10.63 -22.75
N HIS A 150 -23.75 11.07 -22.86
CA HIS A 150 -23.36 12.07 -23.85
C HIS A 150 -23.73 11.60 -25.29
N PRO A 151 -24.38 12.43 -26.13
CA PRO A 151 -24.88 12.00 -27.46
C PRO A 151 -23.82 11.43 -28.42
N LYS A 152 -22.56 11.87 -28.30
CA LYS A 152 -21.43 11.31 -29.08
C LYS A 152 -20.85 10.00 -28.52
N VAL A 153 -21.16 9.66 -27.26
CA VAL A 153 -20.69 8.44 -26.59
C VAL A 153 -21.70 7.32 -26.76
N LEU A 154 -23.00 7.61 -26.67
CA LEU A 154 -24.07 6.63 -26.80
C LEU A 154 -23.95 5.72 -28.05
N PRO A 155 -23.70 6.24 -29.28
CA PRO A 155 -23.52 5.39 -30.46
C PRO A 155 -22.30 4.46 -30.35
N GLN A 156 -21.26 4.86 -29.61
CA GLN A 156 -20.06 4.04 -29.42
C GLN A 156 -20.33 2.87 -28.46
N LEU A 157 -21.11 3.11 -27.39
CA LEU A 157 -21.53 2.04 -26.47
C LEU A 157 -22.47 1.04 -27.15
N GLN A 158 -23.46 1.54 -27.92
CA GLN A 158 -24.37 0.70 -28.70
C GLN A 158 -23.63 -0.14 -29.75
N ARG A 159 -22.68 0.49 -30.47
CA ARG A 159 -21.83 -0.24 -31.43
C ARG A 159 -21.00 -1.30 -30.74
N ARG A 160 -20.40 -1.00 -29.58
CA ARG A 160 -19.64 -1.98 -28.80
C ARG A 160 -20.50 -3.18 -28.42
N ALA A 161 -21.69 -2.96 -27.87
CA ALA A 161 -22.59 -4.05 -27.49
C ALA A 161 -22.96 -4.94 -28.68
N ALA A 162 -23.26 -4.35 -29.84
CA ALA A 162 -23.50 -5.10 -31.07
C ALA A 162 -22.24 -5.87 -31.53
N SER A 163 -21.08 -5.23 -31.56
CA SER A 163 -19.80 -5.83 -31.96
C SER A 163 -19.35 -6.98 -31.06
N ILE A 164 -19.71 -6.99 -29.78
CA ILE A 164 -19.45 -8.13 -28.88
C ILE A 164 -20.17 -9.39 -29.37
N MET A 165 -21.39 -9.26 -29.89
CA MET A 165 -22.22 -10.38 -30.31
C MET A 165 -22.02 -10.78 -31.78
N GLU A 166 -21.81 -9.79 -32.65
CA GLU A 166 -21.83 -9.97 -34.10
C GLU A 166 -20.45 -9.80 -34.75
N GLY A 167 -19.50 -9.19 -34.04
CA GLY A 167 -18.20 -8.80 -34.57
C GLY A 167 -18.27 -7.66 -35.59
N PRO A 168 -17.11 -7.17 -36.08
CA PRO A 168 -15.76 -7.44 -35.56
C PRO A 168 -15.52 -6.77 -34.19
N ILE A 169 -14.64 -7.36 -33.39
CA ILE A 169 -14.24 -6.85 -32.07
C ILE A 169 -12.96 -6.02 -32.22
N ASP A 170 -13.00 -4.75 -31.79
CA ASP A 170 -11.81 -3.90 -31.71
C ASP A 170 -11.01 -4.12 -30.42
N TRP A 171 -9.82 -3.51 -30.34
CA TRP A 171 -8.93 -3.68 -29.19
C TRP A 171 -9.56 -3.26 -27.86
N GLY A 172 -10.23 -2.09 -27.83
CA GLY A 172 -10.86 -1.58 -26.61
C GLY A 172 -11.99 -2.50 -26.13
N THR A 173 -12.73 -3.08 -27.07
CA THR A 173 -13.79 -4.04 -26.76
C THR A 173 -13.21 -5.37 -26.27
N GLY A 174 -12.13 -5.87 -26.89
CA GLY A 174 -11.43 -7.07 -26.43
C GLY A 174 -10.87 -6.92 -25.01
N GLU A 175 -10.30 -5.76 -24.68
CA GLU A 175 -9.82 -5.42 -23.34
C GLU A 175 -10.98 -5.43 -22.31
N ILE A 176 -12.12 -4.83 -22.65
CA ILE A 176 -13.32 -4.82 -21.80
C ILE A 176 -13.89 -6.21 -21.58
N LEU A 177 -13.90 -7.06 -22.61
CA LEU A 177 -14.35 -8.45 -22.49
C LEU A 177 -13.47 -9.24 -21.52
N ALA A 178 -12.14 -9.08 -21.63
CA ALA A 178 -11.20 -9.74 -20.74
C ALA A 178 -11.35 -9.27 -19.28
N PHE A 179 -11.58 -7.96 -19.05
CA PHE A 179 -11.84 -7.47 -17.70
C PHE A 179 -13.16 -8.01 -17.15
N GLY A 180 -14.24 -7.93 -17.93
CA GLY A 180 -15.56 -8.40 -17.50
C GLY A 180 -15.57 -9.89 -17.16
N SER A 181 -14.90 -10.73 -17.95
CA SER A 181 -14.80 -12.16 -17.66
C SER A 181 -14.02 -12.45 -16.39
N LEU A 182 -12.86 -11.81 -16.20
CA LEU A 182 -12.06 -11.96 -14.97
C LEU A 182 -12.86 -11.55 -13.73
N LEU A 183 -13.62 -10.46 -13.81
CA LEU A 183 -14.46 -9.99 -12.70
C LEU A 183 -15.54 -11.02 -12.37
N MET A 184 -16.22 -11.57 -13.39
CA MET A 184 -17.22 -12.63 -13.20
C MET A 184 -16.63 -13.94 -12.67
N ASP A 185 -15.37 -14.24 -12.97
CA ASP A 185 -14.58 -15.36 -12.41
C ASP A 185 -14.05 -15.08 -10.99
N GLY A 186 -14.46 -13.97 -10.35
CA GLY A 186 -14.04 -13.62 -8.99
C GLY A 186 -12.61 -13.07 -8.91
N ARG A 187 -12.02 -12.63 -10.03
CA ARG A 187 -10.67 -12.03 -10.06
C ARG A 187 -10.77 -10.51 -10.16
N PRO A 188 -10.29 -9.76 -9.14
CA PRO A 188 -10.36 -8.30 -9.18
C PRO A 188 -9.41 -7.74 -10.23
N VAL A 189 -9.84 -6.68 -10.91
CA VAL A 189 -9.04 -5.97 -11.91
C VAL A 189 -8.79 -4.56 -11.41
N ARG A 190 -7.51 -4.15 -11.37
CA ARG A 190 -7.11 -2.76 -11.10
C ARG A 190 -6.43 -2.15 -12.31
N LEU A 191 -7.00 -1.07 -12.83
CA LEU A 191 -6.40 -0.24 -13.87
C LEU A 191 -6.25 1.20 -13.36
N SER A 192 -5.04 1.73 -13.40
CA SER A 192 -4.73 3.08 -12.93
C SER A 192 -3.77 3.76 -13.91
N GLY A 193 -4.06 5.01 -14.26
CA GLY A 193 -3.20 5.82 -15.10
C GLY A 193 -3.95 7.05 -15.61
N GLN A 194 -3.24 7.99 -16.23
CA GLN A 194 -3.84 9.22 -16.75
C GLN A 194 -4.93 8.93 -17.78
N ASP A 195 -6.11 9.51 -17.58
CA ASP A 195 -7.31 9.32 -18.41
C ASP A 195 -7.67 7.84 -18.67
N SER A 196 -7.34 6.92 -17.78
CA SER A 196 -7.54 5.49 -17.99
C SER A 196 -9.00 5.07 -17.99
N ARG A 197 -9.90 5.79 -17.30
CA ARG A 197 -11.35 5.53 -17.32
C ARG A 197 -11.96 5.68 -18.72
N ARG A 198 -11.58 6.75 -19.43
CA ARG A 198 -12.00 7.02 -20.82
C ARG A 198 -11.12 6.29 -21.83
N GLY A 199 -9.83 6.22 -21.54
CA GLY A 199 -8.76 5.95 -22.50
C GLY A 199 -8.30 7.24 -23.17
N THR A 200 -6.98 7.42 -23.26
CA THR A 200 -6.34 8.58 -23.91
C THR A 200 -6.86 8.77 -25.34
N PHE A 201 -7.05 7.69 -26.09
CA PHE A 201 -7.52 7.68 -27.48
C PHE A 201 -9.03 7.52 -27.62
N VAL A 202 -9.80 7.78 -26.55
CA VAL A 202 -11.28 7.72 -26.55
C VAL A 202 -11.78 6.33 -26.96
N GLN A 203 -11.08 5.29 -26.52
CA GLN A 203 -11.31 3.91 -26.94
C GLN A 203 -11.89 3.01 -25.86
N ARG A 204 -11.73 3.34 -24.57
CA ARG A 204 -12.03 2.41 -23.48
C ARG A 204 -13.43 2.56 -22.95
N PHE A 205 -13.88 3.77 -22.60
CA PHE A 205 -15.20 4.00 -22.00
C PHE A 205 -15.55 3.00 -20.88
N ALA A 206 -14.61 2.72 -19.98
CA ALA A 206 -14.87 1.84 -18.85
C ALA A 206 -15.68 2.53 -17.75
N THR A 207 -15.57 3.85 -17.64
CA THR A 207 -16.49 4.71 -16.87
C THR A 207 -17.03 5.80 -17.78
N ILE A 208 -18.33 6.03 -17.71
CA ILE A 208 -19.09 7.03 -18.44
C ILE A 208 -19.56 8.08 -17.44
N ILE A 209 -19.49 9.35 -17.83
CA ILE A 209 -19.94 10.48 -17.02
C ILE A 209 -21.28 10.98 -17.57
N ASP A 210 -22.24 11.18 -16.67
CA ASP A 210 -23.54 11.77 -16.98
C ASP A 210 -23.36 13.19 -17.51
N ARG A 211 -24.06 13.50 -18.61
CA ARG A 211 -23.92 14.80 -19.28
C ARG A 211 -24.50 15.97 -18.48
N ILE A 212 -25.49 15.72 -17.64
CA ILE A 212 -26.27 16.72 -16.91
C ILE A 212 -25.70 16.96 -15.51
N ASN A 213 -25.46 15.89 -14.75
CA ASN A 213 -25.12 16.02 -13.32
C ASN A 213 -23.69 15.59 -12.96
N GLY A 214 -22.96 14.94 -13.88
CA GLY A 214 -21.59 14.50 -13.66
C GLY A 214 -21.44 13.19 -12.88
N ASP A 215 -22.54 12.48 -12.60
CA ASP A 215 -22.50 11.17 -11.96
C ASP A 215 -21.75 10.15 -12.83
N GLU A 216 -21.13 9.17 -12.17
CA GLU A 216 -20.33 8.14 -12.82
C GLU A 216 -21.11 6.84 -12.98
N TRP A 217 -21.02 6.25 -14.16
CA TRP A 217 -21.51 4.90 -14.44
C TRP A 217 -20.39 4.04 -15.00
N THR A 218 -20.09 2.94 -14.33
CA THR A 218 -19.05 1.96 -14.72
C THR A 218 -19.74 0.65 -15.09
N PRO A 219 -19.94 0.34 -16.39
CA PRO A 219 -20.70 -0.84 -16.83
C PRO A 219 -20.24 -2.16 -16.23
N LEU A 220 -18.92 -2.35 -16.08
CA LEU A 220 -18.35 -3.59 -15.55
C LEU A 220 -18.44 -3.71 -14.01
N ALA A 221 -18.94 -2.69 -13.30
CA ALA A 221 -18.99 -2.72 -11.83
C ALA A 221 -20.12 -3.62 -11.28
N ASN A 222 -21.15 -3.93 -12.09
CA ASN A 222 -22.36 -4.65 -11.66
C ASN A 222 -22.85 -5.68 -12.71
N LEU A 223 -21.95 -6.51 -13.24
CA LEU A 223 -22.28 -7.66 -14.10
C LEU A 223 -22.95 -8.80 -13.31
N THR A 224 -22.48 -9.18 -12.12
CA THR A 224 -23.14 -10.20 -11.28
C THR A 224 -23.09 -9.80 -9.80
N GLU A 225 -23.90 -10.44 -8.96
CA GLU A 225 -23.90 -10.16 -7.51
C GLU A 225 -22.60 -10.62 -6.82
N GLU A 226 -22.00 -11.69 -7.33
CA GLU A 226 -20.80 -12.33 -6.76
C GLU A 226 -19.49 -11.95 -7.47
N GLN A 227 -19.51 -11.03 -8.44
CA GLN A 227 -18.30 -10.66 -9.16
C GLN A 227 -17.26 -10.00 -8.23
N ALA A 228 -16.00 -10.07 -8.65
CA ALA A 228 -14.95 -9.28 -8.03
C ALA A 228 -15.06 -7.78 -8.33
N GLN A 229 -14.36 -7.00 -7.51
CA GLN A 229 -14.31 -5.55 -7.61
C GLN A 229 -13.51 -5.08 -8.82
N PHE A 230 -14.07 -4.10 -9.54
CA PHE A 230 -13.38 -3.42 -10.63
C PHE A 230 -12.86 -2.05 -10.18
N TYR A 231 -11.55 -1.94 -10.06
CA TYR A 231 -10.86 -0.76 -9.56
C TYR A 231 -10.27 0.04 -10.72
N ILE A 232 -11.04 0.97 -11.29
CA ILE A 232 -10.58 1.82 -12.39
C ILE A 232 -10.43 3.27 -11.96
N TYR A 233 -9.22 3.81 -12.15
CA TYR A 233 -8.85 5.14 -11.66
C TYR A 233 -8.12 5.94 -12.72
N ASP A 234 -8.42 7.24 -12.77
CA ASP A 234 -7.50 8.21 -13.33
C ASP A 234 -6.51 8.61 -12.22
N SER A 235 -5.20 8.46 -12.49
CA SER A 235 -4.11 8.73 -11.53
C SER A 235 -3.81 10.20 -11.33
#